data_AF-A0A1H8RCA7-F1
#
_entry.id   AF-A0A1H8RCA7-F1
#
_cell.length_a   1.000
_cell.length_b   1.000
_cell.length_c   1.000
_cell.angle_alpha   90.00
_cell.angle_beta   90.00
_cell.angle_gamma   90.00
#
_symmetry.space_group_name_H-M   'P 1'
#
loop_
_entity.id
_entity.type
_entity.pdbx_description
1 polymer ?
#
loop_
_entity_poly.entity_id
_entity_poly.type
_entity_poly.pdbx_seq_one_letter_code
_entity_poly.pdbx_strand_id
1 'polypeptide(L)'
;MNHPAQDLAGLARQILGHSMVVLLSHHDKAYQAAPENARALIAEMSALSAQRLAAATDEELRRRWQVLEEQRSQCFGRISAAQGLRSGRGRGDRFRSWRDTSTIDRAAEEKAQRDMSRFQTEKDLITEEIQRRANAQAARA
;
A
#
# COMPACT_ATOMS: atom_id res chain seq x y z
N MET A 1 -24.21 -16.79 24.24
CA MET A 1 -23.59 -15.46 24.14
C MET A 1 -23.70 -15.01 22.71
N ASN A 2 -24.46 -13.95 22.42
CA ASN A 2 -24.50 -13.35 21.09
C ASN A 2 -23.22 -12.54 20.92
N HIS A 3 -22.26 -13.05 20.14
CA HIS A 3 -21.18 -12.20 19.65
C HIS A 3 -21.81 -11.12 18.76
N PRO A 4 -21.53 -9.81 18.97
CA PRO A 4 -22.00 -8.79 18.04
C PRO A 4 -21.48 -9.17 16.65
N ALA A 5 -22.36 -9.11 15.65
CA ALA A 5 -21.98 -9.34 14.27
C ALA A 5 -20.80 -8.42 13.94
N GLN A 6 -19.69 -9.01 13.47
CA GLN A 6 -18.48 -8.27 13.18
C GLN A 6 -18.77 -7.23 12.08
N ASP A 7 -18.45 -5.95 12.32
CA ASP A 7 -18.62 -4.89 11.31
C ASP A 7 -17.57 -5.02 10.21
N LEU A 8 -17.85 -5.90 9.24
CA LEU A 8 -16.96 -6.18 8.11
C LEU A 8 -16.80 -4.94 7.22
N ALA A 9 -17.84 -4.12 7.06
CA ALA A 9 -17.77 -2.90 6.24
C ALA A 9 -16.87 -1.83 6.87
N GLY A 10 -16.90 -1.68 8.20
CA GLY A 10 -15.96 -0.84 8.95
C GLY A 10 -14.52 -1.34 8.82
N LEU A 11 -14.30 -2.64 9.04
CA LEU A 11 -12.99 -3.27 8.91
C LEU A 11 -12.42 -3.17 7.48
N ALA A 12 -13.25 -3.36 6.46
CA ALA A 12 -12.84 -3.24 5.06
C ALA A 12 -12.33 -1.82 4.75
N ARG A 13 -13.06 -0.79 5.21
CA ARG A 13 -12.65 0.61 5.06
C ARG A 13 -11.33 0.89 5.78
N GLN A 14 -11.15 0.34 6.99
CA GLN A 14 -9.94 0.52 7.77
C GLN A 14 -8.72 -0.15 7.12
N ILE A 15 -8.85 -1.40 6.65
CA ILE A 15 -7.76 -2.18 6.05
C ILE A 15 -7.35 -1.59 4.69
N LEU A 16 -8.34 -1.28 3.85
CA LEU A 16 -8.10 -0.73 2.51
C LEU A 16 -7.59 0.72 2.58
N GLY A 17 -8.04 1.49 3.57
CA GLY A 17 -7.65 2.88 3.77
C GLY A 17 -7.99 3.74 2.56
N HIS A 18 -6.99 4.45 2.02
CA HIS A 18 -7.11 5.25 0.79
C HIS A 18 -6.72 4.50 -0.49
N SER A 19 -6.39 3.21 -0.39
CA SER A 19 -6.04 2.43 -1.58
C SER A 19 -7.28 2.30 -2.48
N MET A 20 -7.06 2.46 -3.79
CA MET A 20 -8.12 2.26 -4.78
C MET A 20 -8.25 0.81 -5.22
N VAL A 21 -7.26 -0.03 -4.89
CA VAL A 21 -7.16 -1.43 -5.33
C VAL A 21 -6.91 -2.36 -4.15
N VAL A 22 -7.33 -3.61 -4.27
CA VAL A 22 -7.03 -4.64 -3.27
C VAL A 22 -5.71 -5.33 -3.62
N LEU A 23 -4.73 -5.27 -2.70
CA LEU A 23 -3.42 -5.91 -2.81
C LEU A 23 -3.34 -7.10 -1.85
N LEU A 24 -2.38 -8.01 -2.07
CA LEU A 24 -2.16 -9.18 -1.19
C LEU A 24 -1.94 -8.79 0.28
N SER A 25 -1.26 -7.68 0.54
CA SER A 25 -1.08 -7.18 1.91
C SER A 25 -2.39 -6.80 2.61
N HIS A 26 -3.48 -6.53 1.87
CA HIS A 26 -4.82 -6.37 2.45
C HIS A 26 -5.44 -7.73 2.80
N HIS A 27 -5.16 -8.79 2.03
CA HIS A 27 -5.63 -10.13 2.34
C HIS A 27 -5.01 -10.62 3.65
N ASP A 28 -3.68 -10.44 3.83
CA ASP A 28 -3.00 -10.81 5.06
C ASP A 28 -3.62 -10.12 6.28
N LYS A 29 -3.92 -8.82 6.15
CA LYS A 29 -4.61 -8.04 7.20
C LYS A 29 -6.03 -8.54 7.46
N ALA A 30 -6.76 -8.97 6.43
CA ALA A 30 -8.09 -9.53 6.58
C ALA A 30 -8.06 -10.86 7.34
N TYR A 31 -7.11 -11.75 7.00
CA TYR A 31 -6.91 -13.01 7.71
C TYR A 31 -6.50 -12.80 9.18
N GLN A 32 -5.75 -11.73 9.48
CA GLN A 32 -5.40 -11.38 10.86
C GLN A 32 -6.57 -10.75 11.64
N ALA A 33 -7.33 -9.85 11.01
CA ALA A 33 -8.39 -9.09 11.67
C ALA A 33 -9.69 -9.88 11.85
N ALA A 34 -9.98 -10.82 10.93
CA ALA A 34 -11.20 -11.60 10.94
C ALA A 34 -10.95 -13.03 10.44
N PRO A 35 -10.21 -13.89 11.18
CA PRO A 35 -9.82 -15.22 10.69
C PRO A 35 -11.00 -16.07 10.18
N GLU A 36 -12.11 -16.07 10.93
CA GLU A 36 -13.32 -16.83 10.59
C GLU A 36 -14.14 -16.21 9.44
N ASN A 37 -13.98 -14.90 9.20
CA ASN A 37 -14.75 -14.14 8.22
C ASN A 37 -13.87 -13.53 7.12
N ALA A 38 -12.62 -13.97 6.98
CA ALA A 38 -11.61 -13.29 6.16
C ALA A 38 -12.04 -13.22 4.69
N ARG A 39 -12.69 -14.26 4.18
CA ARG A 39 -13.22 -14.30 2.82
C ARG A 39 -14.33 -13.27 2.61
N ALA A 40 -15.24 -13.14 3.56
CA ALA A 40 -16.30 -12.13 3.51
C ALA A 40 -15.69 -10.72 3.59
N LEU A 41 -14.72 -10.51 4.47
CA LEU A 41 -14.00 -9.23 4.58
C LEU A 41 -13.23 -8.87 3.31
N ILE A 42 -12.60 -9.84 2.63
CA ILE A 42 -11.94 -9.64 1.34
C ILE A 42 -12.95 -9.27 0.25
N ALA A 43 -14.13 -9.91 0.25
CA ALA A 43 -15.21 -9.56 -0.67
C ALA A 43 -15.71 -8.12 -0.44
N GLU A 44 -15.88 -7.71 0.82
CA GLU A 44 -16.25 -6.33 1.18
C GLU A 44 -15.20 -5.31 0.71
N MET A 45 -13.91 -5.59 0.91
CA MET A 45 -12.84 -4.73 0.40
C MET A 45 -12.84 -4.66 -1.13
N SER A 46 -13.11 -5.77 -1.81
CA SER A 46 -13.15 -5.83 -3.27
C SER A 46 -14.34 -5.05 -3.82
N ALA A 47 -15.51 -5.17 -3.20
CA ALA A 47 -16.69 -4.38 -3.55
C ALA A 47 -16.45 -2.88 -3.34
N LEU A 48 -15.84 -2.50 -2.20
CA LEU A 48 -15.48 -1.10 -1.91
C LEU A 48 -14.46 -0.55 -2.93
N SER A 49 -13.44 -1.33 -3.28
CA SER A 49 -12.45 -0.96 -4.30
C SER A 49 -13.11 -0.78 -5.67
N ALA A 50 -13.95 -1.73 -6.09
CA ALA A 50 -14.69 -1.64 -7.34
C ALA A 50 -15.62 -0.42 -7.38
N GLN A 51 -16.33 -0.13 -6.28
CA GLN A 51 -17.17 1.06 -6.16
C GLN A 51 -16.36 2.35 -6.29
N ARG A 52 -15.20 2.45 -5.61
CA ARG A 52 -14.30 3.61 -5.69
C ARG A 52 -13.77 3.82 -7.10
N LEU A 53 -13.32 2.74 -7.75
CA LEU A 53 -12.84 2.82 -9.14
C LEU A 53 -13.95 3.25 -10.08
N ALA A 54 -15.15 2.64 -9.99
CA ALA A 54 -16.28 2.99 -10.84
C ALA A 54 -16.74 4.44 -10.67
N ALA A 55 -16.72 4.97 -9.44
CA ALA A 55 -17.12 6.34 -9.14
C ALA A 55 -16.02 7.38 -9.47
N ALA A 56 -14.75 6.97 -9.52
CA ALA A 56 -13.65 7.88 -9.75
C ALA A 56 -13.63 8.42 -11.19
N THR A 57 -13.44 9.72 -11.32
CA THR A 57 -13.15 10.40 -12.57
C THR A 57 -11.70 10.13 -13.03
N ASP A 58 -11.42 10.32 -14.32
CA ASP A 58 -10.06 10.15 -14.86
C ASP A 58 -9.06 11.12 -14.20
N GLU A 59 -9.53 12.31 -13.80
CA GLU A 59 -8.71 13.30 -13.09
C GLU A 59 -8.38 12.84 -11.66
N GLU A 60 -9.31 12.20 -10.96
CA GLU A 60 -9.03 11.61 -9.64
C GLU A 60 -8.07 10.43 -9.73
N LEU A 61 -8.19 9.60 -10.77
CA LEU A 61 -7.23 8.52 -11.05
C LEU A 61 -5.83 9.07 -11.30
N ARG A 62 -5.69 10.13 -12.11
CA ARG A 62 -4.40 10.81 -12.35
C ARG A 62 -3.83 11.44 -11.08
N ARG A 63 -4.67 12.09 -10.27
CA ARG A 63 -4.24 12.64 -8.97
C ARG A 63 -3.75 11.55 -8.02
N ARG A 64 -4.47 10.44 -7.92
CA ARG A 64 -4.03 9.29 -7.10
C ARG A 64 -2.71 8.72 -7.60
N TRP A 65 -2.54 8.60 -8.92
CA TRP A 65 -1.30 8.16 -9.54
C TRP A 65 -0.12 9.05 -9.14
N GLN A 66 -0.29 10.38 -9.18
CA GLN A 66 0.75 11.34 -8.77
C GLN A 66 1.13 11.19 -7.30
N VAL A 67 0.13 11.07 -6.41
CA VAL A 67 0.35 10.84 -4.98
C VAL A 67 1.13 9.55 -4.73
N LEU A 68 0.82 8.47 -5.47
CA LEU A 68 1.55 7.20 -5.35
C LEU A 68 3.00 7.32 -5.82
N GLU A 69 3.25 8.07 -6.90
CA GLU A 69 4.61 8.32 -7.39
C GLU A 69 5.44 9.14 -6.40
N GLU A 70 4.83 10.14 -5.76
CA GLU A 70 5.46 10.91 -4.70
C GLU A 70 5.79 10.02 -3.48
N GLN A 71 4.82 9.23 -3.01
CA GLN A 71 5.01 8.30 -1.89
C GLN A 71 6.11 7.25 -2.19
N ARG A 72 6.15 6.73 -3.42
CA ARG A 72 7.21 5.84 -3.90
C ARG A 72 8.58 6.51 -3.86
N SER A 73 8.67 7.75 -4.35
CA SER A 73 9.91 8.55 -4.37
C SER A 73 10.42 8.85 -2.95
N GLN A 74 9.50 9.14 -2.03
CA GLN A 74 9.83 9.33 -0.61
C GLN A 74 10.37 8.03 0.03
N CYS A 75 9.78 6.87 -0.27
CA CYS A 75 10.33 5.58 0.18
C CYS A 75 11.72 5.32 -0.38
N PHE A 76 11.94 5.60 -1.68
CA PHE A 76 13.26 5.48 -2.30
C PHE A 76 14.31 6.33 -1.57
N GLY A 77 14.01 7.61 -1.33
CA GLY A 77 14.91 8.51 -0.60
C GLY A 77 15.26 8.00 0.80
N ARG A 78 14.30 7.42 1.53
CA ARG A 78 14.54 6.80 2.85
C ARG A 78 15.48 5.59 2.76
N ILE A 79 15.27 4.72 1.78
CA ILE A 79 16.13 3.54 1.55
C ILE A 79 17.55 3.99 1.22
N SER A 80 17.72 4.94 0.30
CA SER A 80 19.02 5.48 -0.08
C SER A 80 19.74 6.15 1.07
N ALA A 81 19.03 6.93 1.90
CA ALA A 81 19.61 7.56 3.09
C ALA A 81 20.09 6.53 4.12
N ALA A 82 19.29 5.49 4.38
CA ALA A 82 19.68 4.40 5.29
C ALA A 82 20.93 3.66 4.78
N GLN A 83 21.03 3.43 3.47
CA GLN A 83 22.20 2.80 2.84
C GLN A 83 23.45 3.70 2.89
N GLY A 84 23.30 5.01 2.62
CA GLY A 84 24.40 5.99 2.69
C GLY A 84 24.94 6.18 4.12
N LEU A 85 24.07 6.16 5.12
CA LEU A 85 24.48 6.16 6.54
C LEU A 85 25.30 4.91 6.90
N ARG A 86 25.03 3.76 6.28
CA ARG A 86 25.81 2.53 6.50
C ARG A 86 27.16 2.55 5.79
N SER A 87 27.24 3.07 4.56
CA SER A 87 28.51 3.16 3.82
C SER A 87 29.49 4.17 4.40
N GLY A 88 28.99 5.26 5.02
CA GLY A 88 29.81 6.25 5.73
C GLY A 88 30.30 5.81 7.12
N ARG A 89 29.74 4.73 7.70
CA ARG A 89 30.09 4.20 9.04
C ARG A 89 31.36 3.33 9.03
N GLY A 90 32.41 3.82 8.35
CA GLY A 90 33.67 3.11 8.13
C GLY A 90 34.90 3.90 8.58
N ARG A 91 34.92 4.45 9.81
CA ARG A 91 36.12 4.86 10.59
C ARG A 91 35.66 5.72 11.77
N GLY A 92 35.69 5.22 13.00
CA GLY A 92 35.74 6.11 14.17
C GLY A 92 35.00 5.67 15.43
N ASP A 93 33.71 5.37 15.38
CA ASP A 93 32.91 5.37 16.62
C ASP A 93 32.56 3.98 17.13
N ARG A 94 33.44 3.45 17.99
CA ARG A 94 33.22 2.25 18.80
C ARG A 94 32.80 2.64 20.20
N PHE A 95 31.55 3.02 20.52
CA PHE A 95 31.04 2.85 21.90
C PHE A 95 29.50 2.87 21.99
N ARG A 96 28.94 1.68 22.30
CA ARG A 96 27.74 1.41 23.13
C ARG A 96 26.36 2.04 22.74
N SER A 97 25.82 1.71 21.57
CA SER A 97 24.35 1.53 21.35
C SER A 97 23.98 0.80 20.04
N TRP A 98 24.95 0.14 19.41
CA TRP A 98 24.92 -0.14 17.97
C TRP A 98 23.99 -1.30 17.52
N ARG A 99 23.65 -2.25 18.41
CA ARG A 99 22.80 -3.40 18.03
C ARG A 99 21.32 -3.04 17.90
N ASP A 100 20.82 -2.14 18.74
CA ASP A 100 19.40 -1.76 18.69
C ASP A 100 19.14 -0.80 17.53
N THR A 101 20.04 0.15 17.27
CA THR A 101 19.87 1.10 16.15
C THR A 101 19.99 0.42 14.78
N SER A 102 20.88 -0.55 14.62
CA SER A 102 21.07 -1.25 13.34
C SER A 102 19.91 -2.18 12.95
N THR A 103 19.22 -2.78 13.94
CA THR A 103 18.03 -3.59 13.70
C THR A 103 16.80 -2.73 13.40
N ILE A 104 16.65 -1.59 14.09
CA ILE A 104 15.61 -0.59 13.80
C ILE A 104 15.80 0.00 12.39
N ASP A 105 17.04 0.35 12.01
CA ASP A 105 17.37 0.85 10.67
C ASP A 105 17.02 -0.18 9.57
N ARG A 106 17.24 -1.48 9.84
CA ARG A 106 16.90 -2.56 8.92
C ARG A 106 15.38 -2.79 8.80
N ALA A 107 14.66 -2.82 9.92
CA ALA A 107 13.21 -2.98 9.91
C ALA A 107 12.52 -1.82 9.19
N ALA A 108 13.03 -0.59 9.37
CA ALA A 108 12.55 0.60 8.67
C ALA A 108 12.81 0.53 7.15
N GLU A 109 13.99 0.05 6.73
CA GLU A 109 14.30 -0.16 5.31
C GLU A 109 13.41 -1.24 4.68
N GLU A 110 13.25 -2.39 5.32
CA GLU A 110 12.38 -3.47 4.84
C GLU A 110 10.93 -2.98 4.72
N LYS A 111 10.46 -2.19 5.70
CA LYS A 111 9.15 -1.55 5.62
C LYS A 111 9.06 -0.59 4.44
N ALA A 112 10.07 0.27 4.24
CA ALA A 112 10.10 1.22 3.13
C ALA A 112 10.12 0.51 1.76
N GLN A 113 10.81 -0.62 1.64
CA GLN A 113 10.81 -1.46 0.44
C GLN A 113 9.43 -2.08 0.18
N ARG A 114 8.78 -2.64 1.21
CA ARG A 114 7.41 -3.17 1.09
C ARG A 114 6.41 -2.08 0.70
N ASP A 115 6.50 -0.92 1.34
CA ASP A 115 5.65 0.24 1.01
C ASP A 115 5.89 0.71 -0.43
N MET A 116 7.16 0.80 -0.86
CA MET A 116 7.51 1.17 -2.24
C MET A 116 6.94 0.19 -3.27
N SER A 117 7.07 -1.12 -3.02
CA SER A 117 6.47 -2.16 -3.87
C SER A 117 4.95 -2.05 -3.92
N ARG A 118 4.31 -1.81 -2.76
CA ARG A 118 2.86 -1.61 -2.67
C ARG A 118 2.39 -0.42 -3.51
N PHE A 119 3.07 0.73 -3.39
CA PHE A 119 2.72 1.92 -4.15
C PHE A 119 2.93 1.73 -5.66
N GLN A 120 4.00 1.03 -6.05
CA GLN A 120 4.25 0.70 -7.45
C GLN A 120 3.13 -0.19 -8.02
N THR A 121 2.75 -1.26 -7.32
CA THR A 121 1.67 -2.15 -7.78
C THR A 121 0.33 -1.43 -7.90
N GLU A 122 -0.03 -0.58 -6.92
CA GLU A 122 -1.27 0.20 -7.03
C GLU A 122 -1.24 1.18 -8.21
N LYS A 123 -0.09 1.80 -8.47
CA LYS A 123 0.10 2.71 -9.60
C LYS A 123 -0.05 2.00 -10.95
N ASP A 124 0.51 0.79 -11.07
CA ASP A 124 0.42 0.00 -12.30
C ASP A 124 -1.04 -0.38 -12.60
N LEU A 125 -1.79 -0.81 -11.59
CA LEU A 125 -3.22 -1.12 -11.71
C LEU A 125 -4.06 0.11 -12.07
N ILE A 126 -3.76 1.28 -11.50
CA ILE A 126 -4.43 2.54 -11.89
C ILE A 126 -4.10 2.91 -13.34
N THR A 127 -2.87 2.64 -13.80
CA THR A 127 -2.46 2.90 -15.18
C THR A 127 -3.24 2.03 -16.16
N GLU A 128 -3.38 0.73 -15.86
CA GLU A 128 -4.22 -0.20 -16.63
C GLU A 128 -5.69 0.23 -16.64
N GLU A 129 -6.21 0.71 -15.51
CA GLU A 129 -7.58 1.24 -15.42
C GLU A 129 -7.77 2.44 -16.38
N ILE A 130 -6.86 3.41 -16.36
CA ILE A 130 -6.90 4.59 -17.24
C ILE A 130 -6.82 4.16 -18.72
N GLN A 131 -5.91 3.25 -19.07
CA GLN A 131 -5.76 2.76 -20.44
C GLN A 131 -7.01 2.05 -20.94
N ARG A 132 -7.61 1.17 -20.12
CA ARG A 132 -8.85 0.47 -20.46
C ARG A 132 -10.00 1.45 -20.69
N ARG A 133 -10.09 2.55 -19.92
CA ARG A 133 -11.10 3.60 -20.17
C ARG A 133 -10.88 4.34 -21.47
N ALA A 134 -9.63 4.73 -21.75
CA ALA A 134 -9.28 5.38 -23.01
C ALA A 134 -9.62 4.50 -24.22
N ASN A 135 -9.31 3.20 -24.15
CA ASN A 135 -9.65 2.24 -25.20
C ASN A 135 -11.17 2.08 -25.37
N ALA A 136 -11.93 2.02 -24.26
CA ALA A 136 -13.39 1.93 -24.31
C ALA A 136 -14.05 3.21 -24.88
N GLN A 137 -13.45 4.38 -24.66
CA GLN A 137 -13.89 5.64 -25.29
C GLN A 137 -13.57 5.64 -26.78
N ALA A 138 -12.37 5.25 -27.18
CA ALA A 138 -11.96 5.17 -28.59
C ALA A 138 -12.81 4.17 -29.39
N ALA A 139 -13.22 3.04 -28.79
CA ALA A 139 -14.09 2.06 -29.43
C ALA A 139 -15.55 2.52 -29.59
N ARG A 140 -15.95 3.61 -28.93
CA ARG A 140 -17.29 4.21 -29.03
C ARG A 140 -17.34 5.42 -29.96
N ALA A 141 -16.18 5.94 -30.38
CA ALA A 141 -16.02 7.05 -31.30
C ALA A 141 -16.02 6.55 -32.75
#